data_AF-A0A392N1J4-F1
#
_entry.id   AF-A0A392N1J4-F1
#
_cell.length_a   1.000
_cell.length_b   1.000
_cell.length_c   1.000
_cell.angle_alpha   90.00
_cell.angle_beta   90.00
_cell.angle_gamma   90.00
#
_symmetry.space_group_name_H-M   'P 1'
#
loop_
_entity.id
_entity.type
_entity.pdbx_description
1 polymer ?
#
loop_
_entity_poly.entity_id
_entity_poly.type
_entity_poly.pdbx_seq_one_letter_code
_entity_poly.pdbx_strand_id
1 'polypeptide(L)'
;MVDFESLKINGFDFEEMITAQGWNMYFEMLNGPIYTGIVKEFWMKARVFDKVSARMEEEKAIKGNPSLAGKTRAEMGLCEFNETVIKSVLAGIEITISRAHLAKLLSLKDSGKRIADYKNEVYYRQSIKKELYEDENLAGKSKCMKDFYVVLFKVLINNIILRGGGTDTISWEHQHLLYFLNSKKKVNLVDLLFEYLCHAIRESNFRHVTTLVYPGLLSDLFYQTKLVKVLKKIYPGFADEERA
;
A
#
# COMPACT_ATOMS: atom_id res chain seq x y z
N MET A 1 -10.47 13.04 1.70
CA MET A 1 -9.70 14.18 1.13
C MET A 1 -8.86 14.83 2.22
N VAL A 2 -7.59 15.15 1.94
CA VAL A 2 -6.72 15.90 2.86
C VAL A 2 -6.67 17.35 2.39
N ASP A 3 -7.19 18.24 3.22
CA ASP A 3 -7.13 19.69 2.98
C ASP A 3 -5.86 20.26 3.62
N PHE A 4 -4.77 20.30 2.84
CA PHE A 4 -3.49 20.83 3.30
C PHE A 4 -3.53 22.34 3.60
N GLU A 5 -4.40 23.09 2.93
CA GLU A 5 -4.53 24.53 3.16
C GLU A 5 -5.17 24.79 4.52
N SER A 6 -6.26 24.09 4.85
CA SER A 6 -6.87 24.17 6.18
C SER A 6 -5.91 23.71 7.28
N LEU A 7 -5.14 22.64 7.05
CA LEU A 7 -4.11 22.20 8.02
C LEU A 7 -3.06 23.28 8.27
N LYS A 8 -2.57 23.93 7.21
CA LYS A 8 -1.58 25.01 7.27
C LYS A 8 -2.10 26.24 8.02
N ILE A 9 -3.34 26.66 7.75
CA ILE A 9 -4.01 27.76 8.48
C ILE A 9 -4.10 27.47 9.99
N ASN A 10 -4.24 26.20 10.36
CA ASN A 10 -4.27 25.75 11.75
C ASN A 10 -2.87 25.45 12.36
N GLY A 11 -1.80 25.87 11.70
CA GLY A 11 -0.42 25.73 12.19
C GLY A 11 0.24 24.38 11.90
N PHE A 12 -0.35 23.54 11.05
CA PHE A 12 0.18 22.24 10.65
C PHE A 12 0.57 22.24 9.17
N ASP A 13 1.76 22.76 8.87
CA ASP A 13 2.31 22.76 7.51
C ASP A 13 3.10 21.47 7.23
N PHE A 14 2.58 20.65 6.31
CA PHE A 14 3.23 19.42 5.84
C PHE A 14 3.71 19.51 4.39
N GLU A 15 3.49 20.64 3.71
CA GLU A 15 3.65 20.78 2.26
C GLU A 15 5.09 20.52 1.83
N GLU A 16 6.05 21.13 2.54
CA GLU A 16 7.49 20.92 2.30
C GLU A 16 7.86 19.45 2.49
N MET A 17 7.33 18.80 3.53
CA MET A 17 7.61 17.41 3.87
C MET A 17 7.09 16.46 2.79
N ILE A 18 5.84 16.62 2.33
CA ILE A 18 5.22 15.80 1.29
C ILE A 18 5.94 16.01 -0.06
N THR A 19 6.24 17.27 -0.41
CA THR A 19 6.97 17.62 -1.63
C THR A 19 8.39 17.06 -1.60
N ALA A 20 9.09 17.16 -0.46
CA ALA A 20 10.42 16.60 -0.28
C ALA A 20 10.45 15.07 -0.41
N GLN A 21 9.32 14.38 -0.24
CA GLN A 21 9.20 12.95 -0.54
C GLN A 21 8.83 12.68 -2.01
N GLY A 22 8.15 13.61 -2.67
CA GLY A 22 7.59 13.47 -4.02
C GLY A 22 6.17 12.89 -4.01
N TRP A 23 5.45 13.00 -2.90
CA TRP A 23 4.16 12.32 -2.70
C TRP A 23 2.95 13.12 -3.22
N ASN A 24 3.19 14.26 -3.86
CA ASN A 24 2.15 15.18 -4.33
C ASN A 24 1.12 14.48 -5.24
N MET A 25 1.61 13.73 -6.25
CA MET A 25 0.73 12.99 -7.16
C MET A 25 -0.16 11.97 -6.44
N TYR A 26 0.32 11.35 -5.36
CA TYR A 26 -0.50 10.42 -4.58
C TYR A 26 -1.65 11.15 -3.90
N PHE A 27 -1.40 12.27 -3.24
CA PHE A 27 -2.44 13.04 -2.56
C PHE A 27 -3.40 13.73 -3.55
N GLU A 28 -2.92 14.20 -4.70
CA GLU A 28 -3.77 14.72 -5.78
C GLU A 28 -4.73 13.64 -6.29
N MET A 29 -4.22 12.43 -6.53
CA MET A 29 -5.00 11.28 -7.00
C MET A 29 -6.09 10.86 -6.00
N LEU A 30 -5.88 11.04 -4.68
CA LEU A 30 -6.91 10.74 -3.67
C LEU A 30 -8.19 11.59 -3.82
N ASN A 31 -8.14 12.67 -4.60
CA ASN A 31 -9.29 13.52 -4.90
C ASN A 31 -9.99 13.12 -6.22
N GLY A 32 -9.50 12.09 -6.90
CA GLY A 32 -10.07 11.56 -8.14
C GLY A 32 -11.34 10.73 -7.92
N PRO A 33 -12.03 10.35 -9.03
CA PRO A 33 -13.21 9.50 -8.95
C PRO A 33 -12.85 8.08 -8.47
N ILE A 34 -13.80 7.45 -7.78
CA ILE A 34 -13.70 6.05 -7.37
C ILE A 34 -14.64 5.22 -8.25
N TYR A 35 -14.08 4.23 -8.96
CA TYR A 35 -14.84 3.28 -9.77
C TYR A 35 -15.23 2.07 -8.91
N THR A 36 -16.15 2.29 -7.99
CA THR A 36 -16.48 1.35 -6.89
C THR A 36 -16.83 -0.06 -7.39
N GLY A 37 -17.57 -0.20 -8.50
CA GLY A 37 -17.92 -1.50 -9.08
C GLY A 37 -16.69 -2.31 -9.51
N ILE A 38 -15.81 -1.70 -10.32
CA ILE A 38 -14.56 -2.30 -10.80
C ILE A 38 -13.64 -2.65 -9.63
N VAL A 39 -13.47 -1.72 -8.70
CA VAL A 39 -12.60 -1.91 -7.53
C VAL A 39 -13.09 -3.06 -6.66
N LYS A 40 -14.41 -3.16 -6.40
CA LYS A 40 -14.98 -4.26 -5.60
C LYS A 40 -14.81 -5.62 -6.27
N GLU A 41 -15.11 -5.77 -7.56
CA GLU A 41 -14.91 -7.06 -8.24
C GLU A 41 -13.44 -7.45 -8.31
N PHE A 42 -12.57 -6.50 -8.63
CA PHE A 42 -11.13 -6.75 -8.59
C PHE A 42 -10.73 -7.28 -7.22
N TRP A 43 -11.18 -6.63 -6.14
CA TRP A 43 -10.80 -6.98 -4.78
C TRP A 43 -11.29 -8.36 -4.35
N MET A 44 -12.55 -8.72 -4.65
CA MET A 44 -13.13 -10.01 -4.27
C MET A 44 -12.36 -11.21 -4.85
N LYS A 45 -11.74 -11.03 -6.02
CA LYS A 45 -10.99 -12.07 -6.73
C LYS A 45 -9.47 -11.92 -6.59
N ALA A 46 -9.00 -10.86 -5.94
CA ALA A 46 -7.59 -10.57 -5.80
C ALA A 46 -6.87 -11.61 -4.94
N ARG A 47 -5.69 -12.03 -5.38
CA ARG A 47 -4.77 -12.93 -4.66
C ARG A 47 -3.36 -12.39 -4.78
N VAL A 48 -2.59 -12.51 -3.71
CA VAL A 48 -1.15 -12.20 -3.75
C VAL A 48 -0.42 -13.42 -4.24
N PHE A 49 0.36 -13.27 -5.30
CA PHE A 49 1.28 -14.28 -5.80
C PHE A 49 2.69 -13.89 -5.41
N ASP A 50 3.23 -14.59 -4.41
CA ASP A 50 4.56 -14.37 -3.86
C ASP A 50 5.44 -15.62 -4.01
N LYS A 51 6.66 -15.54 -3.46
CA LYS A 51 7.61 -16.66 -3.49
C LYS A 51 7.07 -17.93 -2.83
N VAL A 52 6.25 -17.80 -1.79
CA VAL A 52 5.65 -18.95 -1.10
C VAL A 52 4.60 -19.61 -2.00
N SER A 53 3.74 -18.81 -2.62
CA SER A 53 2.72 -19.25 -3.58
C SER A 53 3.36 -19.96 -4.78
N ALA A 54 4.45 -19.41 -5.31
CA ALA A 54 5.21 -20.01 -6.40
C ALA A 54 5.77 -21.39 -6.02
N ARG A 55 6.33 -21.54 -4.81
CA ARG A 55 6.82 -22.83 -4.31
C ARG A 55 5.70 -23.84 -4.10
N MET A 56 4.54 -23.40 -3.59
CA MET A 56 3.39 -24.28 -3.44
C MET A 56 2.87 -24.81 -4.78
N GLU A 57 2.91 -24.01 -5.85
CA GLU A 57 2.59 -24.48 -7.21
C GLU A 57 3.56 -25.56 -7.69
N GLU A 58 4.86 -25.39 -7.46
CA GLU A 58 5.89 -26.40 -7.79
C GLU A 58 5.67 -27.70 -7.02
N GLU A 59 5.48 -27.61 -5.71
CA GLU A 59 5.22 -28.77 -4.85
C GLU A 59 3.95 -29.52 -5.28
N LYS A 60 2.90 -28.78 -5.66
CA LYS A 60 1.66 -29.37 -6.18
C LYS A 60 1.88 -30.05 -7.53
N ALA A 61 2.67 -29.45 -8.43
CA ALA A 61 3.01 -30.02 -9.73
C ALA A 61 3.81 -31.32 -9.56
N ILE A 62 4.82 -31.33 -8.67
CA ILE A 62 5.63 -32.52 -8.35
C ILE A 62 4.76 -33.61 -7.71
N LYS A 63 3.83 -33.24 -6.82
CA LYS A 63 2.90 -34.21 -6.23
C LYS A 63 1.99 -34.86 -7.28
N GLY A 64 1.55 -34.09 -8.28
CA GLY A 64 0.76 -34.60 -9.40
C GLY A 64 1.58 -35.43 -10.38
N ASN A 65 2.87 -35.09 -10.55
CA ASN A 65 3.81 -35.81 -11.42
C ASN A 65 5.22 -35.82 -10.80
N PRO A 66 5.61 -36.91 -10.09
CA PRO A 66 6.90 -37.00 -9.40
C PRO A 66 8.13 -36.86 -10.32
N SER A 67 7.98 -37.09 -11.64
CA SER A 67 9.08 -36.91 -12.61
C SER A 67 9.51 -35.45 -12.79
N LEU A 68 8.70 -34.50 -12.33
CA LEU A 68 9.03 -33.08 -12.32
C LEU A 68 10.00 -32.69 -11.20
N ALA A 69 10.32 -33.60 -10.26
CA ALA A 69 11.28 -33.30 -9.20
C ALA A 69 12.65 -32.89 -9.78
N GLY A 70 13.19 -31.75 -9.32
CA GLY A 70 14.46 -31.20 -9.80
C GLY A 70 14.39 -30.45 -11.12
N LYS A 71 13.20 -30.34 -11.75
CA LYS A 71 12.97 -29.54 -12.95
C LYS A 71 12.83 -28.05 -12.61
N THR A 72 13.12 -27.20 -13.58
CA THR A 72 12.84 -25.76 -13.51
C THR A 72 11.34 -25.47 -13.65
N ARG A 73 10.88 -24.29 -13.21
CA ARG A 73 9.48 -23.86 -13.39
C ARG A 73 9.02 -23.94 -14.84
N ALA A 74 9.85 -23.48 -15.77
CA ALA A 74 9.56 -23.52 -17.19
C ALA A 74 9.38 -24.96 -17.71
N GLU A 75 10.24 -25.89 -17.30
CA GLU A 75 10.11 -27.32 -17.65
C GLU A 75 8.84 -27.96 -17.03
N MET A 76 8.36 -27.45 -15.89
CA MET A 76 7.10 -27.86 -15.29
C MET A 76 5.86 -27.23 -15.97
N GLY A 77 6.05 -26.33 -16.93
CA GLY A 77 4.96 -25.54 -17.54
C GLY A 77 4.43 -24.44 -16.62
N LEU A 78 5.19 -24.03 -15.60
CA LEU A 78 4.84 -22.97 -14.67
C LEU A 78 5.53 -21.66 -15.07
N CYS A 79 4.82 -20.53 -14.92
CA CYS A 79 5.39 -19.21 -15.15
C CYS A 79 6.53 -18.92 -14.17
N GLU A 80 7.61 -18.29 -14.61
CA GLU A 80 8.71 -17.85 -13.75
C GLU A 80 8.23 -16.89 -12.65
N PHE A 81 8.84 -17.00 -11.46
CA PHE A 81 8.61 -16.08 -10.36
C PHE A 81 9.72 -15.02 -10.34
N ASN A 82 9.37 -13.80 -10.72
CA ASN A 82 10.32 -12.67 -10.76
C ASN A 82 10.14 -11.73 -9.57
N GLU A 83 8.89 -11.43 -9.21
CA GLU A 83 8.55 -10.57 -8.08
C GLU A 83 7.18 -10.94 -7.52
N THR A 84 6.90 -10.45 -6.31
CA THR A 84 5.55 -10.53 -5.75
C THR A 84 4.61 -9.64 -6.56
N VAL A 85 3.46 -10.19 -6.97
CA VAL A 85 2.42 -9.47 -7.71
C VAL A 85 1.05 -9.73 -7.10
N ILE A 86 0.11 -8.83 -7.34
CA ILE A 86 -1.31 -9.04 -7.07
C ILE A 86 -1.96 -9.48 -8.37
N LYS A 87 -2.63 -10.64 -8.36
CA LYS A 87 -3.39 -11.15 -9.50
C LYS A 87 -4.88 -11.08 -9.20
N SER A 88 -5.69 -10.77 -10.20
CA SER A 88 -7.15 -10.86 -10.13
C SER A 88 -7.71 -11.16 -11.52
N VAL A 89 -8.99 -11.52 -11.58
CA VAL A 89 -9.72 -11.71 -12.84
C VAL A 89 -10.94 -10.82 -12.82
N LEU A 90 -11.06 -9.92 -13.78
CA LEU A 90 -12.18 -9.00 -13.85
C LEU A 90 -12.86 -9.13 -15.21
N ALA A 91 -14.13 -9.54 -15.19
CA ALA A 91 -14.88 -9.87 -16.40
C ALA A 91 -14.12 -10.79 -17.40
N GLY A 92 -13.39 -11.78 -16.88
CA GLY A 92 -12.60 -12.72 -17.69
C GLY A 92 -11.23 -12.19 -18.15
N ILE A 93 -10.88 -10.94 -17.83
CA ILE A 93 -9.56 -10.36 -18.10
C ILE A 93 -8.65 -10.60 -16.90
N GLU A 94 -7.51 -11.24 -17.13
CA GLU A 94 -6.47 -11.38 -16.10
C GLU A 94 -5.78 -10.04 -15.86
N ILE A 95 -5.73 -9.63 -14.59
CA ILE A 95 -5.09 -8.40 -14.14
C ILE A 95 -3.92 -8.78 -13.24
N THR A 96 -2.75 -8.21 -13.52
CA THR A 96 -1.57 -8.32 -12.68
C THR A 96 -1.07 -6.92 -12.28
N ILE A 97 -0.94 -6.68 -10.98
CA ILE A 97 -0.40 -5.44 -10.41
C ILE A 97 0.93 -5.75 -9.72
N SER A 98 2.00 -5.05 -10.10
CA SER A 98 3.30 -5.08 -9.44
C SER A 98 3.68 -3.71 -8.90
N ARG A 99 4.79 -3.61 -8.16
CA ARG A 99 5.34 -2.32 -7.71
C ARG A 99 5.64 -1.38 -8.87
N ALA A 100 6.09 -1.91 -10.01
CA ALA A 100 6.37 -1.11 -11.20
C ALA A 100 5.13 -0.37 -11.74
N HIS A 101 3.94 -0.98 -11.63
CA HIS A 101 2.70 -0.32 -12.02
C HIS A 101 2.38 0.88 -11.13
N LEU A 102 2.55 0.75 -9.80
CA LEU A 102 2.35 1.86 -8.86
C LEU A 102 3.41 2.96 -9.00
N ALA A 103 4.68 2.56 -9.20
CA ALA A 103 5.78 3.48 -9.47
C ALA A 103 5.49 4.34 -10.71
N LYS A 104 5.02 3.71 -11.79
CA LYS A 104 4.66 4.41 -13.02
C LYS A 104 3.44 5.33 -12.82
N LEU A 105 2.40 4.85 -12.13
CA LEU A 105 1.18 5.62 -11.85
C LEU A 105 1.48 6.92 -11.11
N LEU A 106 2.33 6.84 -10.08
CA LEU A 106 2.65 7.95 -9.20
C LEU A 106 3.87 8.77 -9.66
N SER A 107 4.45 8.44 -10.81
CA SER A 107 5.73 8.98 -11.29
C SER A 107 6.85 8.94 -10.24
N LEU A 108 6.92 7.83 -9.49
CA LEU A 108 7.90 7.59 -8.44
C LEU A 108 8.92 6.53 -8.84
N LYS A 109 10.10 6.58 -8.20
CA LYS A 109 11.04 5.46 -8.22
C LYS A 109 10.72 4.52 -7.06
N ASP A 110 10.71 3.21 -7.31
CA ASP A 110 10.66 2.18 -6.28
C ASP A 110 12.01 2.11 -5.53
N SER A 111 12.25 3.11 -4.68
CA SER A 111 13.53 3.33 -4.00
C SER A 111 13.35 4.14 -2.72
N GLY A 112 14.36 4.11 -1.85
CA GLY A 112 14.34 4.75 -0.54
C GLY A 112 14.17 3.75 0.59
N LYS A 113 13.89 4.25 1.79
CA LYS A 113 13.75 3.41 2.98
C LYS A 113 12.41 2.66 2.95
N ARG A 114 12.47 1.33 2.98
CA ARG A 114 11.33 0.45 3.16
C ARG A 114 10.99 0.38 4.63
N ILE A 115 9.81 0.86 5.04
CA ILE A 115 9.47 1.01 6.47
C ILE A 115 9.41 -0.35 7.18
N ALA A 116 9.00 -1.41 6.49
CA ALA A 116 8.94 -2.77 7.03
C ALA A 116 10.29 -3.26 7.57
N ASP A 117 11.40 -2.81 6.97
CA ASP A 117 12.76 -3.18 7.40
C ASP A 117 13.12 -2.58 8.78
N TYR A 118 12.37 -1.59 9.27
CA TYR A 118 12.63 -0.87 10.53
C TYR A 118 11.75 -1.34 11.71
N LYS A 119 10.93 -2.37 11.53
CA LYS A 119 10.05 -2.89 12.58
C LYS A 119 10.79 -3.25 13.86
N ASN A 120 11.93 -3.92 13.72
CA ASN A 120 12.77 -4.36 14.82
C ASN A 120 14.02 -3.49 15.00
N GLU A 121 14.18 -2.44 14.21
CA GLU A 121 15.35 -1.57 14.28
C GLU A 121 15.37 -0.80 15.61
N VAL A 122 16.56 -0.72 16.20
CA VAL A 122 16.81 -0.08 17.49
C VAL A 122 17.61 1.21 17.35
N TYR A 123 18.40 1.35 16.28
CA TYR A 123 19.32 2.46 16.04
C TYR A 123 18.65 3.83 16.17
N TYR A 124 17.45 3.99 15.60
CA TYR A 124 16.74 5.28 15.61
C TYR A 124 15.91 5.52 16.87
N ARG A 125 15.70 4.52 17.73
CA ARG A 125 14.67 4.59 18.79
C ARG A 125 14.92 5.76 19.74
N GLN A 126 16.16 6.02 20.12
CA GLN A 126 16.46 7.14 21.02
C GLN A 126 16.22 8.50 20.35
N SER A 127 16.61 8.65 19.08
CA SER A 127 16.34 9.87 18.31
C SER A 127 14.85 10.08 18.08
N ILE A 128 14.11 9.01 17.80
CA ILE A 128 12.66 9.01 17.65
C ILE A 128 11.98 9.51 18.93
N LYS A 129 12.37 8.97 20.08
CA LYS A 129 11.80 9.38 21.38
C LYS A 129 12.00 10.87 21.64
N LYS A 130 13.23 11.37 21.45
CA LYS A 130 13.58 12.79 21.60
C LYS A 130 12.82 13.70 20.64
N GLU A 131 12.65 13.25 19.41
CA GLU A 131 12.07 14.07 18.35
C GLU A 131 10.54 14.12 18.45
N LEU A 132 9.88 12.96 18.59
CA LEU A 132 8.42 12.84 18.46
C LEU A 132 7.64 13.15 19.74
N TYR A 133 8.25 13.05 20.92
CA TYR A 133 7.56 13.11 22.21
C TYR A 133 8.02 14.30 23.06
N GLU A 134 7.12 14.82 23.89
CA GLU A 134 7.48 15.77 24.95
C GLU A 134 8.12 15.04 26.14
N ASP A 135 7.61 13.85 26.48
CA ASP A 135 8.17 12.95 27.49
C ASP A 135 8.55 11.61 26.86
N GLU A 136 9.85 11.32 26.80
CA GLU A 136 10.40 10.08 26.24
C GLU A 136 9.90 8.81 26.95
N ASN A 137 9.48 8.91 28.22
CA ASN A 137 8.95 7.78 28.98
C ASN A 137 7.56 7.35 28.52
N LEU A 138 6.85 8.23 27.80
CA LEU A 138 5.53 7.98 27.24
C LEU A 138 5.58 7.49 25.78
N ALA A 139 6.77 7.20 25.26
CA ALA A 139 6.96 6.69 23.92
C ALA A 139 6.10 5.46 23.61
N GLY A 140 5.54 5.40 22.41
CA GLY A 140 4.59 4.38 21.98
C GLY A 140 3.11 4.74 22.20
N LYS A 141 2.80 5.82 22.92
CA LYS A 141 1.43 6.38 23.02
C LYS A 141 1.24 7.53 22.05
N SER A 142 0.37 7.37 21.07
CA SER A 142 0.14 8.38 20.03
C SER A 142 -0.29 9.74 20.59
N LYS A 143 -1.12 9.77 21.63
CA LYS A 143 -1.58 11.00 22.30
C LYS A 143 -0.52 11.75 23.10
N CYS A 144 0.65 11.14 23.32
CA CYS A 144 1.76 11.74 24.07
C CYS A 144 2.86 12.29 23.14
N MET A 145 2.67 12.20 21.81
CA MET A 145 3.54 12.85 20.84
C MET A 145 3.28 14.35 20.82
N LYS A 146 4.24 15.13 20.32
CA LYS A 146 4.03 16.56 20.03
C LYS A 146 2.87 16.72 19.04
N ASP A 147 2.08 17.78 19.18
CA ASP A 147 0.82 17.96 18.42
C ASP A 147 1.01 17.82 16.91
N PHE A 148 2.11 18.36 16.37
CA PHE A 148 2.48 18.23 14.97
C PHE A 148 2.49 16.76 14.49
N TYR A 149 3.11 15.86 15.26
CA TYR A 149 3.20 14.44 14.94
C TYR A 149 1.89 13.70 15.17
N VAL A 150 1.06 14.15 16.12
CA VAL A 150 -0.30 13.60 16.31
C VAL A 150 -1.15 13.85 15.06
N VAL A 151 -1.13 15.08 14.55
CA VAL A 151 -1.88 15.45 13.35
C VAL A 151 -1.31 14.76 12.11
N LEU A 152 0.01 14.76 11.93
CA LEU A 152 0.66 14.05 10.82
C LEU A 152 0.32 12.55 10.84
N PHE A 153 0.39 11.91 12.01
CA PHE A 153 0.04 10.49 12.13
C PHE A 153 -1.42 10.22 11.74
N LYS A 154 -2.36 11.09 12.15
CA LYS A 154 -3.77 11.00 11.74
C LYS A 154 -3.94 11.14 10.22
N VAL A 155 -3.23 12.07 9.59
CA VAL A 155 -3.24 12.22 8.12
C VAL A 155 -2.72 10.95 7.47
N LEU A 156 -1.61 10.39 7.94
CA LEU A 156 -1.03 9.18 7.36
C LEU A 156 -1.92 7.94 7.56
N ILE A 157 -2.48 7.69 8.74
CA ILE A 157 -3.32 6.49 8.97
C ILE A 157 -4.64 6.51 8.19
N ASN A 158 -5.12 7.69 7.83
CA ASN A 158 -6.36 7.82 7.07
C ASN A 158 -6.13 7.70 5.55
N ASN A 159 -4.89 7.87 5.08
CA ASN A 159 -4.63 8.02 3.65
C ASN A 159 -3.53 7.10 3.09
N ILE A 160 -2.52 6.72 3.89
CA ILE A 160 -1.33 6.01 3.41
C ILE A 160 -1.09 4.71 4.18
N ILE A 161 -1.28 4.65 5.48
CA ILE A 161 -0.90 3.49 6.30
C ILE A 161 -2.11 2.90 7.03
N LEU A 162 -2.13 1.59 7.27
CA LEU A 162 -3.15 0.98 8.11
C LEU A 162 -2.74 1.11 9.58
N ARG A 163 -3.68 1.48 10.45
CA ARG A 163 -3.43 1.51 11.89
C ARG A 163 -3.12 0.09 12.39
N GLY A 164 -1.98 -0.04 13.08
CA GLY A 164 -1.58 -1.25 13.80
C GLY A 164 -1.61 -1.00 15.30
N GLY A 165 -2.30 -1.87 16.05
CA GLY A 165 -2.42 -1.78 17.51
C GLY A 165 -3.72 -1.12 18.00
N GLY A 166 -3.78 -0.82 19.30
CA GLY A 166 -4.93 -0.20 19.96
C GLY A 166 -5.08 1.29 19.61
N THR A 167 -6.21 1.89 20.02
CA THR A 167 -6.56 3.27 19.68
C THR A 167 -5.57 4.31 20.19
N ASP A 168 -4.80 3.98 21.22
CA ASP A 168 -3.83 4.88 21.84
C ASP A 168 -2.38 4.56 21.46
N THR A 169 -2.11 3.43 20.81
CA THR A 169 -0.75 2.95 20.57
C THR A 169 -0.24 3.25 19.16
N ILE A 170 1.07 3.43 19.02
CA ILE A 170 1.73 3.60 17.73
C ILE A 170 2.91 2.62 17.61
N SER A 171 2.94 1.84 16.51
CA SER A 171 3.99 0.86 16.25
C SER A 171 5.34 1.52 15.98
N TRP A 172 6.43 0.77 16.14
CA TRP A 172 7.76 1.27 15.78
C TRP A 172 7.87 1.61 14.29
N GLU A 173 7.23 0.86 13.39
CA GLU A 173 7.19 1.16 11.96
C GLU A 173 6.62 2.56 11.70
N HIS A 174 5.49 2.88 12.34
CA HIS A 174 4.85 4.19 12.22
C HIS A 174 5.71 5.31 12.83
N GLN A 175 6.37 5.06 13.96
CA GLN A 175 7.28 6.03 14.55
C GLN A 175 8.51 6.29 13.67
N HIS A 176 9.10 5.25 13.06
CA HIS A 176 10.19 5.40 12.10
C HIS A 176 9.74 6.19 10.87
N LEU A 177 8.54 5.93 10.35
CA LEU A 177 7.96 6.67 9.24
C LEU A 177 7.89 8.17 9.56
N LEU A 178 7.24 8.56 10.67
CA LEU A 178 7.15 9.96 11.10
C LEU A 178 8.53 10.63 11.23
N TYR A 179 9.47 9.93 11.87
CA TYR A 179 10.83 10.42 12.06
C TYR A 179 11.59 10.59 10.73
N PHE A 180 11.43 9.67 9.79
CA PHE A 180 12.07 9.77 8.47
C PHE A 180 11.49 10.88 7.63
N LEU A 181 10.18 11.09 7.69
CA LEU A 181 9.54 12.22 7.03
C LEU A 181 10.07 13.55 7.56
N ASN A 182 10.14 13.71 8.89
CA ASN A 182 10.70 14.91 9.53
C ASN A 182 12.19 15.10 9.21
N SER A 183 12.96 14.02 9.23
CA SER A 183 14.40 14.05 8.92
C SER A 183 14.72 14.13 7.42
N LYS A 184 13.71 14.37 6.55
CA LYS A 184 13.83 14.42 5.09
C LYS A 184 14.50 13.18 4.48
N LYS A 185 14.42 12.03 5.15
CA LYS A 185 14.91 10.75 4.65
C LYS A 185 13.87 10.20 3.68
N LYS A 186 14.29 9.91 2.45
CA LYS A 186 13.40 9.38 1.41
C LYS A 186 12.81 8.04 1.81
N VAL A 187 11.49 7.97 1.91
CA VAL A 187 10.71 6.77 2.17
C VAL A 187 10.20 6.20 0.85
N ASN A 188 10.27 4.87 0.70
CA ASN A 188 9.75 4.20 -0.47
C ASN A 188 8.23 4.05 -0.38
N LEU A 189 7.49 5.01 -0.93
CA LEU A 189 6.02 4.98 -0.94
C LEU A 189 5.46 3.83 -1.78
N VAL A 190 6.13 3.47 -2.88
CA VAL A 190 5.70 2.38 -3.77
C VAL A 190 5.67 1.06 -2.99
N ASP A 191 6.76 0.76 -2.29
CA ASP A 191 6.85 -0.42 -1.42
C ASP A 191 5.83 -0.35 -0.28
N LEU A 192 5.68 0.80 0.37
CA LEU A 192 4.73 1.00 1.46
C LEU A 192 3.28 0.68 1.03
N LEU A 193 2.81 1.28 -0.06
CA LEU A 193 1.46 1.05 -0.59
C LEU A 193 1.26 -0.40 -1.05
N PHE A 194 2.25 -0.96 -1.75
CA PHE A 194 2.16 -2.30 -2.30
C PHE A 194 2.14 -3.39 -1.22
N GLU A 195 2.99 -3.28 -0.19
CA GLU A 195 3.01 -4.20 0.95
C GLU A 195 1.67 -4.16 1.71
N TYR A 196 1.09 -2.97 1.92
CA TYR A 196 -0.22 -2.85 2.56
C TYR A 196 -1.36 -3.42 1.71
N LEU A 197 -1.35 -3.21 0.38
CA LEU A 197 -2.29 -3.87 -0.52
C LEU A 197 -2.19 -5.39 -0.39
N CYS A 198 -0.97 -5.93 -0.43
CA CYS A 198 -0.75 -7.36 -0.31
C CYS A 198 -1.25 -7.90 1.04
N HIS A 199 -0.93 -7.21 2.14
CA HIS A 199 -1.39 -7.58 3.47
C HIS A 199 -2.92 -7.58 3.56
N ALA A 200 -3.58 -6.50 3.12
CA ALA A 200 -5.04 -6.37 3.17
C ALA A 200 -5.75 -7.44 2.32
N ILE A 201 -5.21 -7.79 1.15
CA ILE A 201 -5.73 -8.86 0.31
C ILE A 201 -5.57 -10.22 0.99
N ARG A 202 -4.40 -10.51 1.57
CA ARG A 202 -4.17 -11.76 2.31
C ARG A 202 -5.14 -11.91 3.48
N GLU A 203 -5.28 -10.87 4.30
CA GLU A 203 -6.22 -10.86 5.43
C GLU A 203 -7.67 -11.03 4.94
N SER A 204 -8.05 -10.35 3.86
CA SER A 204 -9.40 -10.46 3.29
C SER A 204 -9.70 -11.90 2.85
N ASN A 205 -8.73 -12.55 2.19
CA ASN A 205 -8.85 -13.92 1.74
C ASN A 205 -8.89 -14.93 2.89
N PHE A 206 -8.09 -14.70 3.93
CA PHE A 206 -8.02 -15.58 5.09
C PHE A 206 -9.28 -15.50 5.96
N ARG A 207 -9.79 -14.30 6.22
CA ARG A 207 -10.95 -14.08 7.09
C ARG A 207 -12.29 -14.20 6.37
N HIS A 208 -12.29 -14.29 5.04
CA HIS A 208 -13.48 -14.16 4.20
C HIS A 208 -14.24 -12.85 4.44
N VAL A 209 -13.52 -11.76 4.75
CA VAL A 209 -14.06 -10.41 4.95
C VAL A 209 -13.46 -9.47 3.92
N THR A 210 -14.22 -8.51 3.40
CA THR A 210 -13.72 -7.57 2.38
C THR A 210 -13.22 -6.29 3.05
N THR A 211 -11.93 -6.23 3.43
CA THR A 211 -11.31 -4.97 3.87
C THR A 211 -10.62 -4.30 2.69
N LEU A 212 -11.37 -3.49 1.96
CA LEU A 212 -10.88 -2.72 0.82
C LEU A 212 -9.94 -1.60 1.30
N VAL A 213 -8.74 -1.52 0.74
CA VAL A 213 -7.80 -0.41 1.00
C VAL A 213 -7.38 0.26 -0.30
N TYR A 214 -7.11 1.57 -0.23
CA TYR A 214 -6.75 2.44 -1.35
C TYR A 214 -7.68 2.34 -2.58
N PRO A 215 -9.01 2.52 -2.44
CA PRO A 215 -9.94 2.52 -3.57
C PRO A 215 -9.58 3.54 -4.65
N GLY A 216 -9.10 4.73 -4.27
CA GLY A 216 -8.64 5.76 -5.21
C GLY A 216 -7.42 5.33 -6.02
N LEU A 217 -6.43 4.69 -5.39
CA LEU A 217 -5.23 4.17 -6.05
C LEU A 217 -5.58 3.12 -7.12
N LEU A 218 -6.45 2.17 -6.77
CA LEU A 218 -6.90 1.14 -7.71
C LEU A 218 -7.76 1.73 -8.83
N SER A 219 -8.65 2.67 -8.49
CA SER A 219 -9.51 3.36 -9.47
C SER A 219 -8.67 4.11 -10.50
N ASP A 220 -7.70 4.89 -10.05
CA ASP A 220 -6.84 5.66 -10.95
C ASP A 220 -5.95 4.74 -11.79
N LEU A 221 -5.44 3.64 -11.21
CA LEU A 221 -4.71 2.62 -11.98
C LEU A 221 -5.57 2.04 -13.11
N PHE A 222 -6.82 1.65 -12.82
CA PHE A 222 -7.73 1.10 -13.84
C PHE A 222 -8.16 2.14 -14.87
N TYR A 223 -8.28 3.40 -14.45
CA TYR A 223 -8.59 4.51 -15.34
C TYR A 223 -7.45 4.79 -16.30
N GLN A 224 -6.23 5.01 -15.79
CA GLN A 224 -5.05 5.33 -16.59
C GLN A 224 -4.64 4.20 -17.55
N THR A 225 -4.88 2.94 -17.16
CA THR A 225 -4.68 1.77 -18.04
C THR A 225 -5.79 1.60 -19.09
N LYS A 226 -6.78 2.49 -19.13
CA LYS A 226 -7.97 2.46 -20.00
C LYS A 226 -8.88 1.24 -19.75
N LEU A 227 -8.65 0.49 -18.67
CA LEU A 227 -9.45 -0.68 -18.32
C LEU A 227 -10.90 -0.28 -18.05
N VAL A 228 -11.13 0.82 -17.33
CA VAL A 228 -12.46 1.42 -17.09
C VAL A 228 -13.20 1.64 -18.42
N LYS A 229 -12.52 2.24 -19.41
CA LYS A 229 -13.10 2.53 -20.74
C LYS A 229 -13.48 1.27 -21.49
N VAL A 230 -12.66 0.21 -21.39
CA VAL A 230 -12.94 -1.09 -22.03
C VAL A 230 -14.15 -1.75 -21.38
N LEU A 231 -14.17 -1.82 -20.05
CA LEU A 231 -15.24 -2.49 -19.30
C LEU A 231 -16.56 -1.77 -19.42
N LYS A 232 -16.59 -0.43 -19.41
CA LYS A 232 -17.82 0.36 -19.56
C LYS A 232 -18.56 0.05 -20.85
N LYS A 233 -17.85 -0.35 -21.92
CA LYS A 233 -18.49 -0.76 -23.18
C LYS A 233 -19.18 -2.11 -23.11
N ILE A 234 -18.65 -3.02 -22.28
CA ILE A 234 -19.11 -4.40 -22.18
C ILE A 234 -20.13 -4.55 -21.04
N TYR A 235 -19.93 -3.79 -19.95
CA TYR A 235 -20.72 -3.79 -18.72
C TYR A 235 -21.01 -2.34 -18.29
N PRO A 236 -22.04 -1.68 -18.83
CA PRO A 236 -22.26 -0.24 -18.66
C PRO A 236 -22.46 0.23 -17.21
N GLY A 237 -23.18 -0.54 -16.38
CA GLY A 237 -23.40 -0.23 -14.94
C GLY A 237 -22.26 -0.66 -14.02
N PHE A 238 -21.12 -1.08 -14.59
CA PHE A 238 -19.99 -1.60 -13.84
C PHE A 238 -18.93 -0.54 -13.54
N ALA A 239 -18.92 0.51 -14.34
CA ALA A 239 -17.94 1.60 -14.34
C ALA A 239 -18.55 2.93 -13.86
N ASP A 240 -19.56 2.84 -12.99
CA ASP A 240 -20.15 4.03 -12.39
C ASP A 240 -19.15 4.70 -11.44
N GLU A 241 -19.07 6.02 -11.57
CA GLU A 241 -18.17 6.86 -10.80
C GLU A 241 -18.87 7.31 -9.52
N GLU A 242 -18.25 7.04 -8.38
CA GLU A 242 -18.59 7.68 -7.12
C GLU A 242 -17.52 8.75 -6.86
N ARG A 243 -17.95 9.98 -6.50
CA ARG A 243 -16.99 11.01 -6.06
C ARG A 243 -16.54 10.67 -4.63
N ALA A 244 -15.23 10.78 -4.41
CA ALA A 244 -14.59 10.60 -3.10
C ALA A 244 -15.01 11.67 -2.08
#